data_AF-A0A4S9RR55-F1
#
_entry.id   AF-A0A4S9RR55-F1
#
_cell.length_a   1.000
_cell.length_b   1.000
_cell.length_c   1.000
_cell.angle_alpha   90.00
_cell.angle_beta   90.00
_cell.angle_gamma   90.00
#
_symmetry.space_group_name_H-M   'P 1'
#
loop_
_entity.id
_entity.type
_entity.pdbx_description
1 polymer ?
#
loop_
_entity_poly.entity_id
_entity_poly.type
_entity_poly.pdbx_seq_one_letter_code
_entity_poly.pdbx_strand_id
1 'polypeptide(L)'
;MVRAHHIRPLCHSSAKVKAQTLWSKNKDELKTQLEELKAELVQLRTQKISGGAQSKLTRIHDVRKSIARVLTIININQRSQLRIFYKNKKYLPLDLRAKQTRAIRRRLSKEDASRVTEKQKKKQTHFPQRNYAVKVR
;
A
#
# COMPACT_ATOMS: atom_id res chain seq x y z
N MET A 1 26.71 -25.01 -13.39
CA MET A 1 25.90 -25.37 -12.20
C MET A 1 24.90 -24.25 -11.91
N VAL A 2 23.67 -24.38 -12.40
CA VAL A 2 22.60 -23.40 -12.17
C VAL A 2 21.93 -23.73 -10.85
N ARG A 3 21.98 -22.78 -9.92
CA ARG A 3 21.44 -22.89 -8.56
C ARG A 3 19.91 -23.04 -8.66
N ALA A 4 19.41 -24.24 -8.39
CA ALA A 4 17.99 -24.52 -8.34
C ALA A 4 17.34 -23.63 -7.27
N HIS A 5 16.52 -22.65 -7.70
CA HIS A 5 15.62 -21.95 -6.81
C HIS A 5 14.62 -22.96 -6.27
N HIS A 6 14.87 -23.43 -5.05
CA HIS A 6 13.89 -24.19 -4.27
C HIS A 6 12.65 -23.31 -4.05
N ILE A 7 11.67 -23.46 -4.94
CA ILE A 7 10.32 -22.93 -4.74
C ILE A 7 9.74 -23.72 -3.56
N ARG A 8 9.85 -23.17 -2.35
CA ARG A 8 9.21 -23.77 -1.18
C ARG A 8 7.72 -23.92 -1.47
N PRO A 9 7.12 -25.10 -1.29
CA PRO A 9 5.70 -25.28 -1.49
C PRO A 9 4.95 -24.33 -0.56
N LEU A 10 4.02 -23.56 -1.12
CA LEU A 10 3.04 -22.80 -0.36
C LEU A 10 2.17 -23.83 0.37
N CYS A 11 2.54 -24.18 1.59
CA CYS A 11 1.70 -24.97 2.46
C CYS A 11 0.40 -24.18 2.72
N HIS A 12 -0.67 -24.64 2.09
CA HIS A 12 -2.00 -24.07 2.29
C HIS A 12 -2.55 -24.64 3.61
N SER A 13 -2.26 -23.97 4.73
CA SER A 13 -2.94 -24.28 5.99
C SER A 13 -4.42 -23.89 5.87
N SER A 14 -5.31 -24.87 5.98
CA SER A 14 -6.77 -24.74 5.82
C SER A 14 -7.43 -23.81 6.84
N ALA A 15 -6.78 -23.60 8.00
CA ALA A 15 -7.26 -22.73 9.09
C ALA A 15 -6.90 -21.24 8.92
N LYS A 16 -6.29 -20.86 7.79
CA LYS A 16 -5.75 -19.50 7.57
C LYS A 16 -6.85 -18.57 7.04
N VAL A 17 -7.15 -17.50 7.78
CA VAL A 17 -8.07 -16.45 7.31
C VAL A 17 -7.56 -15.88 5.99
N LYS A 18 -8.37 -16.04 4.93
CA LYS A 18 -8.10 -15.52 3.59
C LYS A 18 -8.44 -14.03 3.54
N ALA A 19 -7.59 -13.23 2.92
CA ALA A 19 -7.82 -11.79 2.85
C ALA A 19 -9.07 -11.44 2.02
N GLN A 20 -9.33 -12.18 0.93
CA GLN A 20 -10.46 -11.93 0.03
C GLN A 20 -11.81 -11.99 0.73
N THR A 21 -11.99 -12.93 1.66
CA THR A 21 -13.26 -13.08 2.41
C THR A 21 -13.49 -11.97 3.42
N LEU A 22 -12.45 -11.23 3.83
CA LEU A 22 -12.55 -10.13 4.78
C LEU A 22 -13.04 -8.83 4.13
N TRP A 23 -12.87 -8.66 2.82
CA TRP A 23 -13.31 -7.46 2.10
C TRP A 23 -14.83 -7.32 2.05
N SER A 24 -15.56 -8.44 2.03
CA SER A 24 -17.02 -8.47 1.99
C SER A 24 -17.68 -8.23 3.35
N LYS A 25 -16.90 -8.21 4.44
CA LYS A 25 -17.43 -8.09 5.81
C LYS A 25 -17.54 -6.63 6.25
N ASN A 26 -18.48 -6.38 7.16
CA ASN A 26 -18.66 -5.05 7.74
C ASN A 26 -17.58 -4.72 8.78
N LYS A 27 -17.42 -3.42 9.07
CA LYS A 27 -16.42 -2.93 10.03
C LYS A 27 -16.59 -3.55 11.42
N ASP A 28 -17.82 -3.70 11.88
CA ASP A 28 -18.08 -4.22 13.22
C ASP A 28 -17.90 -5.74 13.29
N GLU A 29 -18.27 -6.47 12.24
CA GLU A 29 -17.94 -7.91 12.10
C GLU A 29 -16.42 -8.15 12.12
N LEU A 30 -15.65 -7.30 11.44
CA LEU A 30 -14.19 -7.39 11.43
C LEU A 30 -13.59 -7.09 12.82
N LYS A 31 -14.20 -6.21 13.61
CA LYS A 31 -13.78 -5.96 15.00
C LYS A 31 -14.08 -7.15 15.91
N THR A 32 -15.28 -7.72 15.81
CA THR A 32 -15.66 -8.91 16.57
C THR A 32 -14.71 -10.07 16.28
N GLN A 33 -14.47 -10.36 14.99
CA GLN A 33 -13.53 -11.40 14.58
C GLN A 33 -12.09 -11.12 15.07
N LEU A 34 -11.70 -9.85 15.17
CA LEU A 34 -10.39 -9.45 15.69
C LEU A 34 -10.25 -9.71 17.19
N GLU A 35 -11.29 -9.44 17.99
CA GLU A 35 -11.28 -9.71 19.43
C GLU A 35 -11.30 -11.21 19.72
N GLU A 36 -12.05 -12.01 18.95
CA GLU A 36 -12.02 -13.48 19.04
C GLU A 36 -10.62 -14.03 18.78
N LEU A 37 -9.95 -13.58 17.70
CA LEU A 37 -8.60 -14.02 17.36
C LEU A 37 -7.56 -13.59 18.40
N LYS A 38 -7.74 -12.43 19.05
CA LYS A 38 -6.88 -12.00 20.17
C LYS A 38 -7.07 -12.88 21.39
N ALA A 39 -8.32 -13.23 21.73
CA ALA A 39 -8.62 -14.14 22.83
C ALA A 39 -8.01 -15.53 22.59
N GLU A 40 -8.17 -16.09 21.38
CA GLU A 40 -7.52 -17.36 21.00
C GLU A 40 -5.99 -17.26 21.14
N LEU A 41 -5.39 -16.15 20.71
CA LEU A 41 -3.94 -15.95 20.83
C LEU A 41 -3.46 -15.89 22.29
N VAL A 42 -4.23 -15.26 23.19
CA VAL A 42 -3.90 -15.22 24.62
C VAL A 42 -3.99 -16.63 25.22
N GLN A 43 -5.05 -17.37 24.91
CA GLN A 43 -5.21 -18.76 25.36
C GLN A 43 -4.08 -19.67 24.87
N LEU A 44 -3.65 -19.54 23.61
CA LEU A 44 -2.54 -20.33 23.08
C LEU A 44 -1.19 -19.97 23.72
N ARG A 45 -1.02 -18.71 24.15
CA ARG A 45 0.19 -18.27 24.88
C ARG A 45 0.24 -18.81 26.30
N THR A 46 -0.88 -18.85 27.03
CA THR A 46 -0.91 -19.46 28.37
C THR A 46 -0.67 -20.97 28.30
N GLN A 47 -1.27 -21.65 27.31
CA GLN A 47 -1.03 -23.08 27.06
C GLN A 47 0.44 -23.38 26.73
N LYS A 48 1.13 -22.47 26.04
CA LYS A 48 2.57 -22.60 25.78
C LYS A 48 3.40 -22.61 27.06
N ILE A 49 3.03 -21.78 28.04
CA ILE A 49 3.74 -21.69 29.32
C ILE A 49 3.47 -22.96 30.15
N SER A 50 2.24 -23.46 30.14
CA SER A 50 1.83 -24.66 30.87
C SER A 50 2.31 -25.99 30.26
N GLY A 51 3.11 -25.96 29.18
CA GLY A 51 3.62 -27.19 28.54
C GLY A 51 2.61 -27.94 27.66
N GLY A 52 1.68 -27.23 27.00
CA GLY A 52 0.66 -27.83 26.15
C GLY A 52 1.20 -28.53 24.87
N ALA A 53 0.31 -29.27 24.20
CA ALA A 53 0.65 -30.07 23.01
C ALA A 53 1.24 -29.25 21.83
N GLN A 54 2.29 -29.80 21.19
CA GLN A 54 3.03 -29.15 20.10
C GLN A 54 2.18 -28.78 18.88
N SER A 55 1.14 -29.56 18.58
CA SER A 55 0.20 -29.29 17.48
C SER A 55 -0.63 -28.02 17.69
N LYS A 56 -0.89 -27.62 18.93
CA LYS A 56 -1.57 -26.35 19.25
C LYS A 56 -0.61 -25.15 19.19
N LEU A 57 0.68 -25.38 19.41
CA LEU A 57 1.71 -24.34 19.42
C LEU A 57 2.03 -23.78 18.02
N THR A 58 1.97 -24.62 16.98
CA THR A 58 2.18 -24.18 15.59
C THR A 58 1.09 -23.19 15.13
N ARG A 59 -0.11 -23.27 15.72
CA ARG A 59 -1.26 -22.38 15.43
C ARG A 59 -1.04 -20.93 15.88
N ILE A 60 -0.15 -20.67 16.85
CA ILE A 60 0.19 -19.30 17.31
C ILE A 60 0.65 -18.43 16.15
N HIS A 61 1.51 -18.97 15.28
CA HIS A 61 2.03 -18.26 14.13
C HIS A 61 0.92 -17.88 13.13
N ASP A 62 -0.02 -18.80 12.90
CA ASP A 62 -1.11 -18.61 11.95
C ASP A 62 -2.14 -17.61 12.48
N VAL A 63 -2.49 -17.66 13.77
CA VAL A 63 -3.37 -16.68 14.41
C VAL A 63 -2.76 -15.28 14.38
N ARG A 64 -1.46 -15.12 14.65
CA ARG A 64 -0.76 -13.82 14.52
C ARG A 64 -0.87 -13.25 13.11
N LYS A 65 -0.66 -14.09 12.09
CA LYS A 65 -0.79 -13.69 10.69
C LYS A 65 -2.24 -13.36 10.33
N SER A 66 -3.23 -14.05 10.89
CA SER A 66 -4.65 -13.75 10.70
C SER A 66 -5.03 -12.39 11.32
N ILE A 67 -4.61 -12.10 12.55
CA ILE A 67 -4.82 -10.78 13.19
C ILE A 67 -4.23 -9.66 12.34
N ALA A 68 -2.99 -9.84 11.86
CA ALA A 68 -2.34 -8.86 10.99
C ALA A 68 -3.13 -8.61 9.70
N ARG A 69 -3.72 -9.65 9.08
CA ARG A 69 -4.58 -9.49 7.90
C ARG A 69 -5.83 -8.69 8.21
N VAL A 70 -6.54 -9.01 9.29
CA VAL A 70 -7.77 -8.30 9.67
C VAL A 70 -7.49 -6.82 9.93
N LEU A 71 -6.44 -6.50 10.71
CA LEU A 71 -6.01 -5.11 10.93
C LEU A 71 -5.63 -4.39 9.64
N THR A 72 -4.97 -5.09 8.70
CA THR A 72 -4.61 -4.52 7.40
C THR A 72 -5.85 -4.11 6.61
N ILE A 73 -6.87 -4.98 6.52
CA ILE A 73 -8.12 -4.66 5.81
C ILE A 73 -8.88 -3.52 6.48
N ILE A 74 -8.98 -3.51 7.81
CA ILE A 74 -9.59 -2.41 8.56
C ILE A 74 -8.89 -1.08 8.23
N ASN A 75 -7.56 -1.04 8.27
CA ASN A 75 -6.79 0.17 8.02
C ASN A 75 -6.89 0.63 6.55
N ILE A 76 -6.90 -0.31 5.59
CA ILE A 76 -7.08 0.01 4.17
C ILE A 76 -8.46 0.65 3.94
N ASN A 77 -9.53 0.05 4.48
CA ASN A 77 -10.90 0.55 4.33
C ASN A 77 -11.08 1.92 5.01
N GLN A 78 -10.48 2.13 6.18
CA GLN A 78 -10.48 3.43 6.83
C GLN A 78 -9.74 4.48 5.98
N ARG A 79 -8.56 4.13 5.45
CA ARG A 79 -7.76 5.05 4.64
C ARG A 79 -8.42 5.36 3.28
N SER A 80 -9.10 4.40 2.67
CA SER A 80 -9.86 4.62 1.42
C SER A 80 -11.05 5.56 1.67
N GLN A 81 -11.79 5.37 2.76
CA GLN A 81 -12.89 6.26 3.13
C GLN A 81 -12.40 7.69 3.43
N LEU A 82 -11.28 7.83 4.13
CA LEU A 82 -10.66 9.14 4.38
C LEU A 82 -10.21 9.81 3.07
N ARG A 83 -9.66 9.05 2.11
CA ARG A 83 -9.31 9.59 0.79
C ARG A 83 -10.52 10.09 0.02
N ILE A 84 -11.66 9.41 0.12
CA ILE A 84 -12.92 9.86 -0.47
C ILE A 84 -13.38 11.16 0.20
N PHE A 85 -13.38 11.22 1.53
CA PHE A 85 -13.79 12.41 2.28
C PHE A 85 -12.90 13.64 2.04
N TYR A 86 -11.59 13.45 1.89
CA TYR A 86 -10.63 14.53 1.63
C TYR A 86 -10.39 14.79 0.13
N LYS A 87 -11.12 14.12 -0.77
CA LYS A 87 -11.00 14.34 -2.20
C LYS A 87 -11.28 15.80 -2.54
N ASN A 88 -10.41 16.40 -3.36
CA ASN A 88 -10.47 17.80 -3.81
C ASN A 88 -10.34 18.88 -2.73
N LYS A 89 -10.14 18.52 -1.45
CA LYS A 89 -9.85 19.51 -0.41
C LYS A 89 -8.41 20.02 -0.56
N LYS A 90 -8.23 21.33 -0.44
CA LYS A 90 -6.90 21.98 -0.55
C LYS A 90 -5.90 21.42 0.48
N TYR A 91 -6.35 21.21 1.72
CA TYR A 91 -5.52 20.73 2.81
C TYR A 91 -5.79 19.26 3.10
N LEU A 92 -4.78 18.44 2.81
CA LEU A 92 -4.77 17.02 3.12
C LEU A 92 -3.94 16.78 4.40
N PRO A 93 -4.34 15.83 5.26
CA PRO A 93 -3.47 15.32 6.31
C PRO A 93 -2.14 14.79 5.75
N LEU A 94 -1.05 14.95 6.51
CA LEU A 94 0.29 14.53 6.09
C LEU A 94 0.37 13.06 5.66
N ASP A 95 -0.40 12.19 6.32
CA ASP A 95 -0.43 10.76 6.04
C ASP A 95 -1.09 10.42 4.69
N LEU A 96 -2.04 11.22 4.22
CA LEU A 96 -2.70 11.01 2.93
C LEU A 96 -1.94 11.63 1.76
N ARG A 97 -0.98 12.52 2.03
CA ARG A 97 -0.19 13.20 1.01
C ARG A 97 0.69 12.19 0.26
N ALA A 98 0.92 12.44 -1.04
CA ALA A 98 1.84 11.63 -1.82
C ALA A 98 3.26 11.68 -1.21
N LYS A 99 3.86 10.51 -1.00
CA LYS A 99 5.23 10.40 -0.49
C LYS A 99 6.22 10.64 -1.63
N GLN A 100 6.83 11.81 -1.62
CA GLN A 100 7.85 12.23 -2.58
C GLN A 100 9.10 12.68 -1.83
N THR A 101 10.25 12.76 -2.53
CA THR A 101 11.47 13.30 -1.93
C THR A 101 11.29 14.78 -1.60
N ARG A 102 12.06 15.28 -0.62
CA ARG A 102 12.05 16.70 -0.22
C ARG A 102 12.32 17.62 -1.41
N ALA A 103 13.28 17.28 -2.26
CA ALA A 103 13.61 18.02 -3.47
C ALA A 103 12.43 18.12 -4.43
N ILE A 104 11.74 17.00 -4.70
CA ILE A 104 10.55 16.98 -5.58
C ILE A 104 9.41 17.81 -5.00
N ARG A 105 9.23 17.86 -3.68
CA ARG A 105 8.19 18.71 -3.06
C ARG A 105 8.51 20.22 -3.11
N ARG A 106 9.78 20.59 -3.26
CA ARG A 106 10.25 21.99 -3.23
C ARG A 106 10.49 22.58 -4.62
N ARG A 107 10.65 21.76 -5.65
CA ARG A 107 10.77 22.25 -7.04
C ARG A 107 9.48 22.94 -7.49
N LEU A 108 9.61 23.80 -8.49
CA LEU A 108 8.49 24.46 -9.17
C LEU A 108 7.53 23.44 -9.80
N SER A 109 6.25 23.81 -9.91
CA SER A 109 5.29 23.05 -10.71
C SER A 109 5.76 23.02 -12.17
N LYS A 110 5.39 21.97 -12.92
CA LYS A 110 5.70 21.87 -14.36
C LYS A 110 5.12 23.07 -15.10
N GLU A 111 3.92 23.50 -14.73
CA GLU A 111 3.23 24.65 -15.31
C GLU A 111 4.01 25.93 -15.09
N ASP A 112 4.45 26.18 -13.85
CA ASP A 112 5.25 27.37 -13.51
C ASP A 112 6.63 27.35 -14.18
N ALA A 113 7.28 26.19 -14.23
CA ALA A 113 8.56 26.03 -14.93
C ALA A 113 8.42 26.22 -16.44
N SER A 114 7.27 25.86 -17.02
CA SER A 114 6.97 26.04 -18.44
C SER A 114 6.41 27.43 -18.78
N ARG A 115 6.21 28.31 -17.80
CA ARG A 115 5.56 29.59 -18.01
C ARG A 115 6.50 30.49 -18.80
N VAL A 116 6.10 30.80 -20.03
CA VAL A 116 6.87 31.63 -20.97
C VAL A 116 6.29 33.04 -20.98
N THR A 117 7.13 34.06 -21.01
CA THR A 117 6.68 35.45 -21.17
C THR A 117 6.02 35.67 -22.52
N GLU A 118 5.09 36.62 -22.63
CA GLU A 118 4.39 36.88 -23.90
C GLU A 118 5.35 37.21 -25.05
N LYS A 119 6.43 37.94 -24.75
CA LYS A 119 7.50 38.26 -25.70
C LYS A 119 8.17 36.98 -26.24
N GLN A 120 8.53 36.07 -25.34
CA GLN A 120 9.20 34.83 -25.70
C GLN A 120 8.23 33.89 -26.44
N LYS A 121 6.94 33.86 -26.07
CA LYS A 121 5.89 33.12 -26.79
C LYS A 121 5.76 33.61 -28.24
N LYS A 122 5.65 34.93 -28.44
CA LYS A 122 5.63 35.53 -29.79
C LYS A 122 6.87 35.11 -30.59
N LYS A 123 8.07 35.22 -30.01
CA LYS A 123 9.31 34.80 -30.69
C LYS A 123 9.27 33.34 -31.14
N GLN A 124 8.84 32.42 -30.27
CA GLN A 124 8.73 30.99 -30.59
C GLN A 124 7.69 30.70 -31.69
N THR A 125 6.55 31.40 -31.67
CA THR A 125 5.52 31.26 -32.71
C THR A 125 6.01 31.71 -34.08
N HIS A 126 6.69 32.87 -34.14
CA HIS A 126 7.14 33.43 -35.42
C HIS A 126 8.40 32.75 -35.95
N PHE A 127 9.31 32.30 -35.06
CA PHE A 127 10.60 31.71 -35.42
C PHE A 127 10.79 30.35 -34.75
N PRO A 128 10.07 29.30 -35.18
CA PRO A 128 10.29 27.95 -34.68
C PRO A 128 11.61 27.38 -35.20
N GLN A 129 12.27 26.55 -34.39
CA GLN A 129 13.43 25.78 -34.84
C GLN A 129 12.97 24.78 -35.90
N ARG A 130 13.49 24.91 -37.12
CA ARG A 130 13.16 24.04 -38.26
C ARG A 130 14.24 22.99 -38.42
N ASN A 131 13.82 21.75 -38.66
CA ASN A 131 14.73 20.68 -39.05
C ASN A 131 14.98 20.77 -40.56
N TYR A 132 16.25 20.82 -40.98
CA TYR A 132 16.64 20.81 -42.38
C TYR A 132 17.84 19.89 -42.57
N ALA A 133 18.01 19.36 -43.79
CA ALA A 133 19.16 18.58 -44.19
C ALA A 133 19.74 19.17 -45.48
N VAL A 134 21.07 19.21 -45.57
CA VAL A 134 21.77 19.67 -46.77
C VAL A 134 22.24 18.44 -47.53
N LYS A 135 21.90 18.36 -48.81
CA LYS A 135 22.36 17.27 -49.67
C LYS A 135 23.86 17.44 -49.90
N VAL A 136 24.64 16.41 -49.58
CA VAL A 136 26.07 16.36 -49.93
C VAL A 136 26.19 16.28 -51.46
N ARG A 137 27.09 17.08 -52.02
CA ARG A 137 27.32 17.17 -53.46
C ARG A 137 28.07 15.95 -53.97
#